data_AF-A0A8C4MY10-F1
#
_entry.id   AF-A0A8C4MY10-F1
#
_cell.length_a   1.000
_cell.length_b   1.000
_cell.length_c   1.000
_cell.angle_alpha   90.00
_cell.angle_beta   90.00
_cell.angle_gamma   90.00
#
_symmetry.space_group_name_H-M   'P 1'
#
loop_
_entity.id
_entity.type
_entity.pdbx_description
1 polymer ?
#
loop_
_entity_poly.entity_id
_entity_poly.type
_entity_poly.pdbx_seq_one_letter_code
_entity_poly.pdbx_strand_id
1 'polypeptide(L)'
;MGPLTELDTKDVDTLLKKSEAQQPEDGYPFGALTQSLLQALVEENIISPMEDSPIPDMSGKELWADGVSPSPTVRPSPSVCHTPSAWRASRIKEELIAQGLLESEERPAEGSEDEVLTELCRQQAELKALSAHNHTKKHDLLRLAKEEVSWQDLRQRVRTAHNEVMVTFHKIIAAQQNKRTPTKKEKDQACKTLKECESIIKLLDG
;
A
#
# COMPACT_ATOMS: atom_id res chain seq x y z
N MET A 1 55.43 21.79 -54.26
CA MET A 1 55.03 23.13 -54.76
C MET A 1 54.14 22.91 -55.97
N GLY A 2 52.90 23.47 -55.93
CA GLY A 2 51.77 23.14 -56.82
C GLY A 2 51.90 23.58 -58.28
N PRO A 3 50.78 23.55 -59.04
CA PRO A 3 49.74 24.57 -58.84
C PRO A 3 48.29 24.06 -58.84
N LEU A 4 47.46 24.77 -58.06
CA LEU A 4 45.99 24.78 -58.07
C LEU A 4 45.48 25.33 -59.41
N THR A 5 44.45 24.71 -59.99
CA THR A 5 43.72 25.23 -61.15
C THR A 5 42.36 25.76 -60.72
N GLU A 6 41.99 26.86 -61.36
CA GLU A 6 40.97 27.84 -61.04
C GLU A 6 39.54 27.32 -61.28
N LEU A 7 38.62 27.67 -60.37
CA LEU A 7 37.18 27.55 -60.58
C LEU A 7 36.71 28.67 -61.51
N ASP A 8 36.08 28.29 -62.63
CA ASP A 8 35.57 29.21 -63.66
C ASP A 8 34.44 30.07 -63.08
N THR A 9 34.62 31.40 -63.09
CA THR A 9 33.69 32.38 -62.52
C THR A 9 32.29 32.33 -63.15
N LYS A 10 32.18 31.74 -64.35
CA LYS A 10 30.91 31.56 -65.07
C LYS A 10 29.98 30.53 -64.44
N ASP A 11 30.52 29.49 -63.79
CA ASP A 11 29.70 28.48 -63.12
C ASP A 11 29.06 29.04 -61.84
N VAL A 12 29.75 29.95 -61.16
CA VAL A 12 29.23 30.66 -59.98
C VAL A 12 28.06 31.57 -60.36
N ASP A 13 28.19 32.33 -61.46
CA ASP A 13 27.12 33.20 -61.96
C ASP A 13 25.87 32.43 -62.39
N THR A 14 26.03 31.25 -63.00
CA THR A 14 24.87 30.41 -63.38
C THR A 14 24.17 29.77 -62.19
N LEU A 15 24.90 29.47 -61.12
CA LEU A 15 24.34 28.96 -59.86
C LEU A 15 23.62 30.05 -59.07
N LEU A 16 24.18 31.26 -59.00
CA LEU A 16 23.52 32.43 -58.42
C LEU A 16 22.21 32.74 -59.17
N LYS A 17 22.24 32.76 -60.50
CA LYS A 17 21.06 33.05 -61.33
C LYS A 17 19.96 31.98 -61.26
N LYS A 18 20.31 30.73 -60.95
CA LYS A 18 19.33 29.66 -60.66
C LYS A 18 18.69 29.79 -59.28
N SER A 19 19.38 30.40 -58.31
CA SER A 19 18.83 30.69 -56.99
C SER A 19 17.86 31.89 -56.97
N GLU A 20 18.04 32.86 -57.88
CA GLU A 20 17.15 34.03 -58.03
C GLU A 20 15.82 33.72 -58.73
N ALA A 21 15.69 32.57 -59.41
CA ALA A 21 14.46 32.18 -60.12
C ALA A 21 13.41 31.46 -59.24
N GLN A 22 13.64 31.39 -57.92
CA GLN A 22 12.69 30.85 -56.93
C GLN A 22 12.26 31.93 -55.93
N GLN A 23 11.89 33.12 -56.41
CA GLN A 23 10.98 33.99 -55.67
C GLN A 23 9.56 33.78 -56.19
N PRO A 24 8.64 33.24 -55.37
CA PRO A 24 7.24 33.58 -55.49
C PRO A 24 7.00 34.90 -54.75
N GLU A 25 6.59 35.89 -55.53
CA GLU A 25 5.82 37.05 -55.11
C GLU A 25 4.60 36.58 -54.30
N ASP A 26 4.69 36.62 -52.96
CA ASP A 26 3.60 37.03 -52.06
C ASP A 26 4.13 37.09 -50.62
N GLY A 27 4.41 38.32 -50.16
CA GLY A 27 4.19 38.78 -48.79
C GLY A 27 4.96 38.20 -47.59
N TYR A 28 5.68 37.08 -47.65
CA TYR A 28 6.35 36.50 -46.47
C TYR A 28 7.71 35.82 -46.78
N PRO A 29 8.81 36.19 -46.09
CA PRO A 29 10.19 35.81 -46.44
C PRO A 29 10.58 34.36 -46.09
N PHE A 30 9.62 33.47 -45.85
CA PHE A 30 9.86 32.10 -45.40
C PHE A 30 9.36 31.07 -46.41
N GLY A 31 10.11 29.97 -46.57
CA GLY A 31 9.76 28.88 -47.51
C GLY A 31 8.48 28.11 -47.12
N ALA A 32 7.96 27.31 -48.06
CA ALA A 32 6.66 26.64 -47.95
C ALA A 32 6.47 25.80 -46.67
N LEU A 33 7.52 25.17 -46.16
CA LEU A 33 7.48 24.43 -44.89
C LEU A 33 7.22 25.36 -43.70
N THR A 34 7.93 26.48 -43.63
CA THR A 34 7.80 27.46 -42.55
C THR A 34 6.48 28.20 -42.64
N GLN A 35 5.98 28.50 -43.84
CA GLN A 35 4.63 29.01 -44.02
C GLN A 35 3.57 27.99 -43.59
N SER A 36 3.72 26.69 -43.90
CA SER A 36 2.81 25.65 -43.39
C SER A 36 2.85 25.54 -41.86
N LEU A 37 4.02 25.69 -41.25
CA LEU A 37 4.16 25.68 -39.79
C LEU A 37 3.52 26.93 -39.15
N LEU A 38 3.76 28.12 -39.72
CA LEU A 38 3.14 29.37 -39.27
C LEU A 38 1.61 29.34 -39.46
N GLN A 39 1.14 28.85 -40.61
CA GLN A 39 -0.28 28.68 -40.90
C GLN A 39 -0.93 27.71 -39.90
N ALA A 40 -0.29 26.57 -39.61
CA ALA A 40 -0.77 25.63 -38.60
C ALA A 40 -0.84 26.28 -37.20
N LEU A 41 0.16 27.09 -36.83
CA LEU A 41 0.18 27.81 -35.53
C LEU A 41 -0.90 28.90 -35.44
N VAL A 42 -1.21 29.57 -36.55
CA VAL A 42 -2.28 30.58 -36.64
C VAL A 42 -3.65 29.92 -36.62
N GLU A 43 -3.84 28.81 -37.36
CA GLU A 43 -5.07 28.01 -37.36
C GLU A 43 -5.37 27.39 -35.99
N GLU A 44 -4.33 27.05 -35.21
CA GLU A 44 -4.46 26.54 -33.83
C GLU A 44 -4.62 27.63 -32.75
N ASN A 45 -4.73 28.92 -33.09
CA ASN A 45 -5.02 30.04 -32.17
C ASN A 45 -4.10 30.09 -30.92
N ILE A 46 -2.82 29.73 -31.09
CA ILE A 46 -1.82 29.72 -30.00
C ILE A 46 -1.14 31.09 -29.86
N ILE A 47 -1.21 31.95 -30.89
CA ILE A 47 -0.70 33.32 -30.87
C ILE A 47 -1.89 34.28 -30.80
N SER A 48 -2.27 34.71 -29.60
CA SER A 48 -3.17 35.87 -29.45
C SER A 48 -2.46 37.10 -30.03
N PRO A 49 -3.14 37.95 -30.83
CA PRO A 49 -2.53 39.19 -31.30
C PRO A 49 -2.17 40.05 -30.08
N MET A 50 -0.93 40.51 -30.06
CA MET A 50 -0.35 41.30 -28.98
C MET A 50 -1.10 42.62 -28.82
N GLU A 51 -1.79 42.80 -27.70
CA GLU A 51 -2.33 44.09 -27.24
C GLU A 51 -1.45 44.61 -26.09
N ASP A 52 -1.15 45.90 -26.18
CA ASP A 52 -0.19 46.68 -25.41
C ASP A 52 -0.65 46.97 -23.96
N SER A 53 0.33 46.94 -23.03
CA SER A 53 0.39 47.68 -21.74
C SER A 53 -0.43 47.20 -20.51
N PRO A 54 -0.08 47.60 -19.27
CA PRO A 54 1.24 47.74 -18.63
C PRO A 54 1.37 46.88 -17.34
N ILE A 55 2.62 46.75 -16.88
CA ILE A 55 3.10 45.96 -15.72
C ILE A 55 2.42 46.37 -14.40
N PRO A 56 2.09 45.41 -13.49
CA PRO A 56 2.05 45.68 -12.05
C PRO A 56 3.12 44.89 -11.29
N ASP A 57 3.89 45.63 -10.49
CA ASP A 57 4.91 45.18 -9.57
C ASP A 57 4.41 44.24 -8.46
N MET A 58 5.32 43.33 -8.07
CA MET A 58 5.59 42.76 -6.74
C MET A 58 4.52 42.85 -5.63
N SER A 59 4.24 41.69 -4.98
CA SER A 59 4.35 41.48 -3.52
C SER A 59 3.24 40.59 -2.92
N GLY A 60 3.64 39.41 -2.45
CA GLY A 60 3.41 38.99 -1.07
C GLY A 60 2.04 38.48 -0.59
N LYS A 61 2.09 37.22 -0.12
CA LYS A 61 1.38 36.64 1.05
C LYS A 61 -0.01 35.97 0.88
N GLU A 62 0.01 34.64 1.05
CA GLU A 62 -0.81 33.81 1.96
C GLU A 62 -2.24 34.30 2.30
N LEU A 63 -3.28 33.52 1.98
CA LEU A 63 -4.12 32.74 2.92
C LEU A 63 -5.51 32.39 2.32
N TRP A 64 -5.86 31.11 2.42
CA TRP A 64 -7.20 30.53 2.71
C TRP A 64 -8.43 30.72 1.79
N ALA A 65 -9.17 29.59 1.76
CA ALA A 65 -10.63 29.43 1.71
C ALA A 65 -11.31 29.17 0.36
N ASP A 66 -11.95 28.01 0.38
CA ASP A 66 -13.01 27.43 -0.45
C ASP A 66 -14.09 28.42 -0.92
N GLY A 67 -14.62 28.20 -2.13
CA GLY A 67 -15.82 28.89 -2.61
C GLY A 67 -15.80 29.30 -4.09
N VAL A 68 -16.26 28.39 -4.95
CA VAL A 68 -17.03 28.65 -6.20
C VAL A 68 -16.60 29.84 -7.06
N SER A 69 -15.99 29.54 -8.21
CA SER A 69 -16.07 30.38 -9.40
C SER A 69 -16.35 29.55 -10.66
N PRO A 70 -17.06 30.12 -11.63
CA PRO A 70 -17.85 29.39 -12.61
C PRO A 70 -16.99 28.80 -13.72
N SER A 71 -17.39 27.61 -14.16
CA SER A 71 -16.96 26.96 -15.39
C SER A 71 -17.08 27.90 -16.60
N PRO A 72 -16.04 28.04 -17.45
CA PRO A 72 -16.26 28.34 -18.85
C PRO A 72 -16.58 27.01 -19.54
N THR A 73 -17.83 26.89 -19.95
CA THR A 73 -18.40 25.87 -20.84
C THR A 73 -17.38 25.35 -21.86
N VAL A 74 -16.84 24.17 -21.61
CA VAL A 74 -16.09 23.38 -22.59
C VAL A 74 -17.11 22.94 -23.65
N ARG A 75 -17.07 23.60 -24.80
CA ARG A 75 -17.76 23.11 -26.01
C ARG A 75 -17.10 21.79 -26.41
N PRO A 76 -17.84 20.66 -26.50
CA PRO A 76 -17.32 19.45 -27.11
C PRO A 76 -17.40 19.64 -28.62
N SER A 77 -16.31 20.07 -29.25
CA SER A 77 -16.20 20.02 -30.71
C SER A 77 -15.96 18.56 -31.11
N PRO A 78 -16.77 18.02 -32.04
CA PRO A 78 -16.81 16.60 -32.30
C PRO A 78 -15.70 16.15 -33.25
N SER A 79 -15.41 14.86 -33.15
CA SER A 79 -14.86 14.03 -34.21
C SER A 79 -13.38 14.23 -34.53
N VAL A 80 -12.60 13.29 -33.99
CA VAL A 80 -11.52 12.65 -34.73
C VAL A 80 -11.93 12.49 -36.20
N CYS A 81 -11.27 13.22 -37.10
CA CYS A 81 -11.25 12.92 -38.52
C CYS A 81 -9.86 12.39 -38.83
N HIS A 82 -9.80 11.08 -39.03
CA HIS A 82 -8.63 10.34 -39.41
C HIS A 82 -7.95 10.95 -40.64
N THR A 83 -6.63 11.05 -40.63
CA THR A 83 -5.74 10.08 -41.31
C THR A 83 -4.32 10.62 -41.60
N PRO A 84 -4.03 11.93 -41.78
CA PRO A 84 -2.65 12.34 -42.10
C PRO A 84 -1.78 12.65 -40.87
N SER A 85 -2.31 13.40 -39.90
CA SER A 85 -1.52 13.90 -38.75
C SER A 85 -1.20 12.80 -37.72
N ALA A 86 -2.21 12.02 -37.32
CA ALA A 86 -2.01 10.90 -36.39
C ALA A 86 -1.08 9.82 -36.97
N TRP A 87 -1.23 9.47 -38.25
CA TRP A 87 -0.33 8.55 -38.95
C TRP A 87 1.10 9.08 -39.00
N ARG A 88 1.27 10.39 -39.27
CA ARG A 88 2.59 11.03 -39.27
C ARG A 88 3.22 10.99 -37.89
N ALA A 89 2.46 11.30 -36.84
CA ALA A 89 2.93 11.23 -35.46
C ALA A 89 3.32 9.80 -35.08
N SER A 90 2.54 8.79 -35.46
CA SER A 90 2.88 7.37 -35.25
C SER A 90 4.16 6.97 -35.97
N ARG A 91 4.35 7.37 -37.23
CA ARG A 91 5.59 7.09 -37.97
C ARG A 91 6.81 7.79 -37.39
N ILE A 92 6.66 9.04 -36.94
CA ILE A 92 7.74 9.77 -36.28
C ILE A 92 8.12 9.07 -34.98
N LYS A 93 7.13 8.64 -34.18
CA LYS A 93 7.39 7.86 -32.97
C LYS A 93 8.13 6.56 -33.27
N GLU A 94 7.71 5.83 -34.29
CA GLU A 94 8.33 4.56 -34.68
C GLU A 94 9.77 4.76 -35.20
N GLU A 95 10.02 5.81 -35.96
CA GLU A 95 11.38 6.18 -36.41
C GLU A 95 12.28 6.59 -35.24
N LEU A 96 11.75 7.37 -34.29
CA LEU A 96 12.47 7.77 -33.09
C LEU A 96 12.77 6.56 -32.18
N ILE A 97 11.87 5.57 -32.13
CA ILE A 97 12.10 4.29 -31.46
C ILE A 97 13.21 3.51 -32.19
N ALA A 98 13.16 3.42 -33.52
CA ALA A 98 14.16 2.71 -34.33
C ALA A 98 15.56 3.31 -34.22
N GLN A 99 15.65 4.64 -34.03
CA GLN A 99 16.90 5.37 -33.78
C GLN A 99 17.35 5.28 -32.31
N GLY A 100 16.58 4.62 -31.43
CA GLY A 100 16.87 4.49 -30.00
C GLY A 100 16.72 5.80 -29.23
N LEU A 101 16.04 6.80 -29.79
CA LEU A 101 15.79 8.10 -29.17
C LEU A 101 14.53 8.08 -28.30
N LEU A 102 13.63 7.13 -28.52
CA LEU A 102 12.47 6.85 -27.69
C LEU A 102 12.46 5.37 -27.31
N GLU A 103 12.12 5.07 -26.05
CA GLU A 103 11.80 3.71 -25.64
C GLU A 103 10.44 3.32 -26.24
N SER A 104 10.30 2.08 -26.73
CA SER A 104 8.99 1.58 -27.11
C SER A 104 8.09 1.64 -25.90
N GLU A 105 6.90 2.22 -26.04
CA GLU A 105 5.82 2.13 -25.05
C GLU A 105 5.22 0.71 -25.07
N GLU A 106 6.10 -0.29 -25.01
CA GLU A 106 5.78 -1.67 -24.78
C GLU A 106 5.66 -1.80 -23.27
N ARG A 107 4.41 -2.05 -22.84
CA ARG A 107 3.91 -2.41 -21.51
C ARG A 107 4.94 -2.53 -20.38
N PRO A 108 4.61 -2.09 -19.15
CA PRO A 108 5.42 -2.39 -17.98
C PRO A 108 5.68 -3.90 -17.99
N ALA A 109 6.96 -4.28 -17.99
CA ALA A 109 7.37 -5.66 -18.16
C ALA A 109 6.51 -6.57 -17.25
N GLU A 110 5.56 -7.28 -17.87
CA GLU A 110 4.80 -8.35 -17.26
C GLU A 110 5.81 -9.48 -17.00
N GLY A 111 6.54 -9.34 -15.88
CA GLY A 111 7.73 -10.14 -15.59
C GLY A 111 8.65 -9.57 -14.50
N SER A 112 8.49 -8.31 -14.07
CA SER A 112 9.07 -7.83 -12.82
C SER A 112 8.00 -7.78 -11.73
N GLU A 113 7.56 -8.93 -11.24
CA GLU A 113 6.99 -8.94 -9.90
C GLU A 113 8.09 -8.37 -8.99
N ASP A 114 7.85 -7.20 -8.39
CA ASP A 114 8.82 -6.55 -7.51
C ASP A 114 9.22 -7.56 -6.43
N GLU A 115 10.42 -8.13 -6.56
CA GLU A 115 10.94 -9.20 -5.73
C GLU A 115 10.86 -8.80 -4.25
N VAL A 116 11.08 -7.52 -3.96
CA VAL A 116 10.97 -6.96 -2.61
C VAL A 116 9.52 -6.97 -2.13
N LEU A 117 8.54 -6.61 -2.97
CA LEU A 117 7.12 -6.70 -2.61
C LEU A 117 6.69 -8.16 -2.39
N THR A 118 7.12 -9.10 -3.23
CA THR A 118 6.78 -10.51 -3.06
C THR A 118 7.32 -11.09 -1.75
N GLU A 119 8.59 -10.79 -1.42
CA GLU A 119 9.19 -11.23 -0.16
C GLU A 119 8.57 -10.50 1.04
N LEU A 120 8.25 -9.20 0.93
CA LEU A 120 7.53 -8.46 1.97
C LEU A 120 6.14 -9.06 2.24
N CYS A 121 5.40 -9.43 1.18
CA CYS A 121 4.12 -10.11 1.29
C CYS A 121 4.27 -11.49 1.93
N ARG A 122 5.30 -12.26 1.56
CA ARG A 122 5.59 -13.57 2.17
C ARG A 122 5.88 -13.44 3.66
N GLN A 123 6.78 -12.52 4.05
CA GLN A 123 7.11 -12.23 5.44
C GLN A 123 5.88 -11.73 6.22
N GLN A 124 5.05 -10.89 5.61
CA GLN A 124 3.83 -10.42 6.25
C GLN A 124 2.80 -11.55 6.44
N ALA A 125 2.69 -12.48 5.49
CA ALA A 125 1.86 -13.67 5.65
C ALA A 125 2.38 -14.56 6.79
N GLU A 126 3.69 -14.77 6.87
CA GLU A 126 4.34 -15.53 7.93
C GLU A 126 4.11 -14.89 9.31
N LEU A 127 4.32 -13.58 9.44
CA LEU A 127 4.06 -12.83 10.67
C LEU A 127 2.58 -12.89 11.10
N LYS A 128 1.65 -12.81 10.15
CA LYS A 128 0.21 -12.96 10.43
C LYS A 128 -0.11 -14.36 10.93
N ALA A 129 0.46 -15.40 10.30
CA ALA A 129 0.28 -16.78 10.72
C ALA A 129 0.86 -17.04 12.12
N LEU A 130 2.07 -16.53 12.40
CA LEU A 130 2.70 -16.61 13.72
C LEU A 130 1.91 -15.87 14.79
N SER A 131 1.41 -14.67 14.47
CA SER A 131 0.56 -13.89 15.39
C SER A 131 -0.74 -14.63 15.74
N ALA A 132 -1.41 -15.21 14.74
CA ALA A 132 -2.61 -16.02 14.95
C ALA A 132 -2.33 -17.28 15.78
N HIS A 133 -1.20 -17.96 15.51
CA HIS A 133 -0.76 -19.10 16.30
C HIS A 133 -0.50 -18.71 17.76
N ASN A 134 0.24 -17.63 17.99
CA ASN A 134 0.55 -17.11 19.32
C ASN A 134 -0.72 -16.71 20.08
N HIS A 135 -1.68 -16.07 19.41
CA HIS A 135 -2.97 -15.71 20.02
C HIS A 135 -3.73 -16.97 20.46
N THR A 136 -3.78 -17.99 19.59
CA THR A 136 -4.42 -19.28 19.90
C THR A 136 -3.74 -19.96 21.09
N LYS A 137 -2.41 -20.08 21.06
CA LYS A 137 -1.63 -20.68 22.17
C LYS A 137 -1.80 -19.93 23.47
N LYS A 138 -1.81 -18.59 23.45
CA LYS A 138 -2.08 -17.78 24.64
C LYS A 138 -3.46 -18.08 25.21
N HIS A 139 -4.48 -18.17 24.37
CA HIS A 139 -5.84 -18.49 24.81
C HIS A 139 -5.94 -19.91 25.39
N ASP A 140 -5.31 -20.89 24.75
CA ASP A 140 -5.25 -22.28 25.24
C ASP A 140 -4.52 -22.38 26.59
N LEU A 141 -3.37 -21.73 26.73
CA LEU A 141 -2.62 -21.68 27.99
C LEU A 141 -3.42 -20.99 29.09
N LEU A 142 -4.15 -19.92 28.77
CA LEU A 142 -5.04 -19.26 29.74
C LEU A 142 -6.17 -20.20 30.19
N ARG A 143 -6.76 -20.95 29.27
CA ARG A 143 -7.79 -21.95 29.59
C ARG A 143 -7.22 -23.03 30.51
N LEU A 144 -6.08 -23.62 30.15
CA LEU A 144 -5.40 -24.64 30.95
C LEU A 144 -5.00 -24.11 32.32
N ALA A 145 -4.52 -22.87 32.43
CA ALA A 145 -4.18 -22.26 33.71
C ALA A 145 -5.41 -22.09 34.61
N LYS A 146 -6.57 -21.70 34.04
CA LYS A 146 -7.82 -21.60 34.79
C LYS A 146 -8.30 -22.98 35.28
N GLU A 147 -8.20 -24.00 34.44
CA GLU A 147 -8.50 -25.39 34.81
C GLU A 147 -7.55 -25.91 35.90
N GLU A 148 -6.25 -25.61 35.80
CA GLU A 148 -5.29 -25.99 36.83
C GLU A 148 -5.57 -25.29 38.17
N VAL A 149 -5.95 -24.01 38.15
CA VAL A 149 -6.37 -23.31 39.37
C VAL A 149 -7.59 -23.96 40.00
N SER A 150 -8.61 -24.33 39.22
CA SER A 150 -9.80 -25.00 39.78
C SER A 150 -9.47 -26.40 40.33
N TRP A 151 -8.56 -27.14 39.70
CA TRP A 151 -8.03 -28.39 40.22
C TRP A 151 -7.25 -28.19 41.52
N GLN A 152 -6.43 -27.14 41.62
CA GLN A 152 -5.71 -26.80 42.84
C GLN A 152 -6.65 -26.44 43.99
N ASP A 153 -7.70 -25.67 43.72
CA ASP A 153 -8.75 -25.34 44.71
C ASP A 153 -9.44 -26.61 45.22
N LEU A 154 -9.78 -27.54 44.32
CA LEU A 154 -10.39 -28.81 44.71
C LEU A 154 -9.42 -29.66 45.56
N ARG A 155 -8.15 -29.76 45.17
CA ARG A 155 -7.10 -30.43 45.98
C ARG A 155 -6.91 -29.77 47.34
N GLN A 156 -6.99 -28.44 47.43
CA GLN A 156 -6.94 -27.72 48.69
C GLN A 156 -8.15 -28.03 49.57
N ARG A 157 -9.35 -28.12 48.99
CA ARG A 157 -10.56 -28.55 49.71
C ARG A 157 -10.43 -29.97 50.26
N VAL A 158 -9.86 -30.90 49.49
CA VAL A 158 -9.54 -32.26 49.98
C VAL A 158 -8.60 -32.21 51.17
N ARG A 159 -7.51 -31.42 51.10
CA ARG A 159 -6.58 -31.26 52.23
C ARG A 159 -7.27 -30.73 53.48
N THR A 160 -8.11 -29.70 53.33
CA THR A 160 -8.87 -29.12 54.45
C THR A 160 -9.81 -30.15 55.08
N ALA A 161 -10.59 -30.86 54.25
CA ALA A 161 -11.51 -31.89 54.74
C ALA A 161 -10.77 -33.04 55.43
N HIS A 162 -9.65 -33.49 54.87
CA HIS A 162 -8.81 -34.52 55.51
C HIS A 162 -8.27 -34.05 56.87
N ASN A 163 -7.83 -32.79 56.97
CA ASN A 163 -7.42 -32.21 58.25
C ASN A 163 -8.56 -32.20 59.26
N GLU A 164 -9.79 -31.90 58.85
CA GLU A 164 -10.97 -31.97 59.73
C GLU A 164 -11.25 -33.39 60.22
N VAL A 165 -11.14 -34.39 59.35
CA VAL A 165 -11.22 -35.81 59.76
C VAL A 165 -10.16 -36.13 60.80
N MET A 166 -8.91 -35.74 60.56
CA MET A 166 -7.82 -35.96 61.51
C MET A 166 -8.08 -35.25 62.86
N VAL A 167 -8.60 -34.02 62.85
CA VAL A 167 -8.99 -33.31 64.08
C VAL A 167 -10.08 -34.04 64.84
N THR A 168 -11.14 -34.51 64.16
CA THR A 168 -12.20 -35.30 64.82
C THR A 168 -11.69 -36.62 65.37
N PHE A 169 -10.78 -37.28 64.65
CA PHE A 169 -10.14 -38.51 65.07
C PHE A 169 -9.28 -38.30 66.32
N HIS A 170 -8.41 -37.27 66.34
CA HIS A 170 -7.61 -36.93 67.52
C HIS A 170 -8.48 -36.62 68.74
N LYS A 171 -9.63 -35.96 68.56
CA LYS A 171 -10.61 -35.73 69.65
C LYS A 171 -11.17 -37.03 70.22
N ILE A 172 -11.48 -38.01 69.37
CA ILE A 172 -11.96 -39.33 69.79
C ILE A 172 -10.86 -40.08 70.56
N ILE A 173 -9.63 -40.09 70.04
CA ILE A 173 -8.48 -40.71 70.69
C ILE A 173 -8.22 -40.07 72.06
N ALA A 174 -8.25 -38.73 72.16
CA ALA A 174 -8.08 -38.03 73.42
C ALA A 174 -9.20 -38.36 74.43
N ALA A 175 -10.45 -38.51 73.99
CA ALA A 175 -11.54 -38.95 74.86
C ALA A 175 -11.29 -40.38 75.38
N GLN A 176 -10.86 -41.30 74.51
CA GLN A 176 -10.53 -42.67 74.87
C GLN A 176 -9.35 -42.76 75.85
N GLN A 177 -8.31 -41.95 75.66
CA GLN A 177 -7.17 -41.85 76.57
C GLN A 177 -7.58 -41.40 77.98
N ASN A 178 -8.58 -40.52 78.07
CA ASN A 178 -9.17 -40.08 79.34
C ASN A 178 -10.21 -41.08 79.91
N LYS A 179 -10.19 -42.34 79.45
CA LYS A 179 -11.14 -43.41 79.83
C LYS A 179 -12.62 -43.05 79.62
N ARG A 180 -12.90 -42.02 78.81
CA ARG A 180 -14.25 -41.61 78.44
C ARG A 180 -14.64 -42.31 77.14
N THR A 181 -15.82 -42.91 77.12
CA THR A 181 -16.36 -43.47 75.88
C THR A 181 -16.77 -42.34 74.94
N PRO A 182 -16.34 -42.33 73.67
CA PRO A 182 -16.74 -41.31 72.71
C PRO A 182 -18.27 -41.29 72.55
N THR A 183 -18.82 -40.09 72.67
CA THR A 183 -20.24 -39.78 72.68
C THR A 183 -20.86 -40.06 71.32
N LYS A 184 -22.17 -40.35 71.29
CA LYS A 184 -22.92 -40.48 70.04
C LYS A 184 -22.71 -39.28 69.10
N LYS A 185 -22.77 -38.06 69.64
CA LYS A 185 -22.51 -36.82 68.88
C LYS A 185 -21.11 -36.77 68.25
N GLU A 186 -20.09 -37.26 68.95
CA GLU A 186 -18.70 -37.27 68.45
C GLU A 186 -18.53 -38.31 67.34
N LYS A 187 -19.17 -39.48 67.48
CA LYS A 187 -19.20 -40.53 66.45
C LYS A 187 -19.97 -40.08 65.21
N ASP A 188 -21.13 -39.45 65.39
CA ASP A 188 -21.95 -38.91 64.31
C ASP A 188 -21.18 -37.81 63.55
N GLN A 189 -20.46 -36.95 64.27
CA GLN A 189 -19.62 -35.91 63.67
C GLN A 189 -18.46 -36.51 62.85
N ALA A 190 -17.78 -37.55 63.37
CA ALA A 190 -16.72 -38.23 62.63
C ALA A 190 -17.26 -38.95 61.39
N CYS A 191 -18.44 -39.58 61.48
CA CYS A 191 -19.09 -40.20 60.33
C CYS A 191 -19.47 -39.15 59.27
N LYS A 192 -19.92 -37.96 59.71
CA LYS A 192 -20.24 -36.86 58.81
C LYS A 192 -19.00 -36.32 58.07
N THR A 193 -17.92 -35.99 58.79
CA THR A 193 -16.69 -35.45 58.17
C THR A 193 -16.02 -36.45 57.23
N LEU A 194 -16.12 -37.75 57.54
CA LEU A 194 -15.58 -38.81 56.70
C LEU A 194 -16.38 -38.95 55.38
N LYS A 195 -17.72 -38.90 55.45
CA LYS A 195 -18.57 -38.87 54.24
C LYS A 195 -18.33 -37.63 53.39
N GLU A 196 -18.12 -36.47 54.02
CA GLU A 196 -17.79 -35.23 53.33
C GLU A 196 -16.44 -35.35 52.60
N CYS A 197 -15.42 -35.93 53.23
CA CYS A 197 -14.13 -36.23 52.56
C CYS A 197 -14.30 -37.16 51.36
N GLU A 198 -15.00 -38.28 51.54
CA GLU A 198 -15.26 -39.24 50.46
C GLU A 198 -16.00 -38.58 49.29
N SER A 199 -16.96 -37.70 49.57
CA SER A 199 -17.69 -36.96 48.54
C SER A 199 -16.79 -36.00 47.76
N ILE A 200 -15.84 -35.32 48.42
CA ILE A 200 -14.91 -34.40 47.75
C ILE A 200 -13.88 -35.19 46.93
N ILE A 201 -13.41 -36.34 47.43
CA ILE A 201 -12.50 -37.22 46.69
C ILE A 201 -13.18 -37.77 45.43
N LYS A 202 -14.44 -38.20 45.52
CA LYS A 202 -15.23 -38.63 44.34
C LYS A 202 -15.37 -37.54 43.29
N LEU A 203 -15.40 -36.26 43.70
CA LEU A 203 -15.43 -35.13 42.77
C LEU A 203 -14.05 -34.86 42.14
N LEU A 204 -12.96 -35.32 42.77
CA LEU A 204 -11.60 -35.21 42.23
C LEU A 204 -11.30 -36.32 41.22
N ASP A 205 -11.83 -37.53 41.44
CA ASP A 205 -11.60 -38.71 40.60
C ASP A 205 -12.51 -38.79 39.36
N GLY A 206 -13.54 -37.94 39.28
CA GLY A 206 -14.48 -37.83 38.14
C GLY A 206 -14.09 -36.73 37.16
#